data_AF-A0A2H9TQ73-F1
#
_entry.id   AF-A0A2H9TQ73-F1
#
_cell.length_a   1.000
_cell.length_b   1.000
_cell.length_c   1.000
_cell.angle_alpha   90.00
_cell.angle_beta   90.00
_cell.angle_gamma   90.00
#
_symmetry.space_group_name_H-M   'P 1'
#
loop_
_entity.id
_entity.type
_entity.pdbx_description
1 polymer ?
#
loop_
_entity_poly.entity_id
_entity_poly.type
_entity_poly.pdbx_seq_one_letter_code
_entity_poly.pdbx_strand_id
1 'polypeptide(L)'
;MEKSIWKDEHSNGDVIAVVLGSSHCKELIDRVNILMEAVEQSIEDVQALRVYLFVCNNKVSGMMTTERLSNATRVNGEKQNCSVSVGVSRIWVSPTLRRKGVALRLLRAIRKCNHQYSVQCTTDCTVDPRQVAFSQPTSQGKSLAIKFLDYNGDYIFY
;
A
#
# COMPACT_ATOMS: atom_id res chain seq x y z
N MET A 1 -12.35 -18.60 -3.35
CA MET A 1 -11.34 -17.52 -3.24
C MET A 1 -11.52 -16.87 -1.88
N GLU A 2 -10.58 -17.11 -0.96
CA GLU A 2 -10.70 -16.73 0.45
C GLU A 2 -10.56 -15.20 0.59
N LYS A 3 -11.66 -14.51 0.91
CA LYS A 3 -11.65 -13.09 1.26
C LYS A 3 -11.20 -12.99 2.71
N SER A 4 -9.93 -12.71 2.97
CA SER A 4 -9.47 -12.42 4.33
C SER A 4 -9.83 -10.99 4.71
N ILE A 5 -11.02 -10.77 5.27
CA ILE A 5 -11.44 -9.46 5.79
C ILE A 5 -10.83 -9.29 7.18
N TRP A 6 -9.84 -8.42 7.29
CA TRP A 6 -9.24 -8.05 8.57
C TRP A 6 -9.97 -6.82 9.12
N LYS A 7 -10.41 -6.90 10.37
CA LYS A 7 -10.97 -5.75 11.09
C LYS A 7 -9.97 -5.34 12.16
N ASP A 8 -9.31 -4.21 11.93
CA ASP A 8 -8.51 -3.54 12.95
C ASP A 8 -9.43 -2.51 13.61
N GLU A 9 -10.22 -2.94 14.59
CA GLU A 9 -11.22 -2.08 15.23
C GLU A 9 -10.53 -1.02 16.08
N HIS A 10 -10.73 0.25 15.73
CA HIS A 10 -10.38 1.40 16.55
C HIS A 10 -11.66 2.04 17.10
N SER A 11 -11.54 2.77 18.20
CA SER A 11 -12.59 3.53 18.90
C SER A 11 -13.53 4.42 18.05
N ASN A 12 -13.27 4.61 16.75
CA ASN A 12 -14.12 5.35 15.80
C ASN A 12 -14.68 4.50 14.63
N GLY A 13 -14.56 3.16 14.66
CA GLY A 13 -15.22 2.27 13.69
C GLY A 13 -14.55 2.17 12.32
N ASP A 14 -13.26 2.49 12.21
CA ASP A 14 -12.51 2.34 10.95
C ASP A 14 -12.05 0.89 10.75
N VAL A 15 -12.17 0.36 9.53
CA VAL A 15 -11.71 -1.00 9.17
C VAL A 15 -10.69 -0.94 8.03
N ILE A 16 -9.60 -1.70 8.13
CA ILE A 16 -8.67 -1.94 7.02
C ILE A 16 -8.94 -3.31 6.40
N ALA A 17 -9.73 -3.36 5.32
CA ALA A 17 -9.95 -4.59 4.59
C ALA A 17 -8.79 -4.84 3.60
N VAL A 18 -8.31 -6.08 3.53
CA VAL A 18 -7.32 -6.52 2.54
C VAL A 18 -8.02 -7.46 1.57
N VAL A 19 -8.01 -7.10 0.29
CA VAL A 19 -8.65 -7.86 -0.77
C VAL A 19 -7.58 -8.21 -1.81
N LEU A 20 -7.55 -9.47 -2.24
CA LEU A 20 -6.79 -9.81 -3.44
C LEU A 20 -7.42 -9.11 -4.63
N GLY A 21 -6.56 -8.59 -5.50
CA GLY A 21 -6.95 -8.01 -6.77
C GLY A 21 -7.96 -8.89 -7.50
N SER A 22 -9.07 -8.30 -7.90
CA SER A 22 -10.12 -8.98 -8.66
C SER A 22 -10.80 -7.97 -9.57
N SER A 23 -11.59 -8.45 -10.52
CA SER A 23 -12.44 -7.59 -11.36
C SER A 23 -13.32 -6.64 -10.54
N HIS A 24 -13.77 -7.06 -9.35
CA HIS A 24 -14.55 -6.22 -8.44
C HIS A 24 -13.75 -5.05 -7.84
N CYS A 25 -12.43 -5.16 -7.75
CA CYS A 25 -11.57 -4.08 -7.27
C CYS A 25 -11.23 -3.09 -8.40
N LYS A 26 -11.38 -3.48 -9.67
CA LYS A 26 -10.99 -2.63 -10.81
C LYS A 26 -11.74 -1.30 -10.82
N GLU A 27 -13.05 -1.29 -10.56
CA GLU A 27 -13.81 -0.04 -10.52
C GLU A 27 -13.27 0.95 -9.46
N LEU A 28 -12.91 0.45 -8.26
CA LEU A 28 -12.33 1.27 -7.20
C LEU A 28 -10.94 1.79 -7.59
N ILE A 29 -10.11 0.94 -8.21
CA ILE A 29 -8.77 1.29 -8.67
C ILE A 29 -8.84 2.35 -9.77
N ASP A 30 -9.74 2.18 -10.75
CA ASP A 30 -9.92 3.11 -11.86
C ASP A 30 -10.38 4.48 -11.36
N ARG A 31 -11.31 4.53 -10.37
CA ARG A 31 -11.70 5.78 -9.71
C ARG A 31 -10.51 6.49 -9.05
N VAL A 32 -9.63 5.74 -8.37
CA VAL A 32 -8.43 6.33 -7.75
C VAL A 32 -7.41 6.76 -8.81
N ASN A 33 -7.24 6.00 -9.89
CA ASN A 33 -6.37 6.38 -10.99
C ASN A 33 -6.80 7.72 -11.61
N ILE A 34 -8.11 7.92 -11.84
CA ILE A 34 -8.65 9.21 -12.30
C ILE A 34 -8.32 10.33 -11.31
N LEU A 35 -8.54 10.11 -10.01
CA LEU A 35 -8.26 11.12 -8.97
C LEU A 35 -6.78 11.45 -8.79
N MET A 36 -5.90 10.52 -9.19
CA MET A 36 -4.44 10.67 -9.09
C MET A 36 -3.79 11.05 -10.43
N GLU A 37 -4.57 11.19 -11.50
CA GLU A 37 -4.09 11.35 -12.88
C GLU A 37 -3.06 10.25 -13.26
N ALA A 38 -3.33 9.03 -12.80
CA ALA A 38 -2.45 7.87 -12.99
C ALA A 38 -2.88 7.03 -14.19
N VAL A 39 -1.91 6.29 -14.74
CA VAL A 39 -2.14 5.37 -15.86
C VAL A 39 -3.09 4.23 -15.43
N GLU A 40 -4.02 3.90 -16.32
CA GLU A 40 -4.94 2.77 -16.15
C GLU A 40 -4.17 1.44 -16.12
N GLN A 41 -4.67 0.49 -15.32
CA GLN A 41 -4.10 -0.85 -15.20
C GLN A 41 -5.01 -1.88 -15.88
N SER A 42 -4.39 -2.86 -16.53
CA SER A 42 -5.11 -4.00 -17.12
C SER A 42 -5.77 -4.86 -16.03
N ILE A 43 -6.67 -5.76 -16.41
CA ILE A 43 -7.31 -6.67 -15.44
C ILE A 43 -6.26 -7.62 -14.85
N GLU A 44 -5.32 -8.07 -15.66
CA GLU A 44 -4.21 -8.93 -15.29
C GLU A 44 -3.32 -8.25 -14.25
N ASP A 45 -2.97 -6.98 -14.46
CA ASP A 45 -2.22 -6.18 -13.50
C ASP A 45 -2.98 -6.05 -12.19
N VAL A 46 -4.28 -5.71 -12.26
CA VAL A 46 -5.13 -5.56 -11.08
C VAL A 46 -5.19 -6.86 -10.27
N GLN A 47 -5.28 -8.02 -10.91
CA GLN A 47 -5.32 -9.33 -10.24
C GLN A 47 -4.04 -9.67 -9.47
N ALA A 48 -2.89 -9.12 -9.89
CA ALA A 48 -1.62 -9.29 -9.19
C ALA A 48 -1.49 -8.41 -7.93
N LEU A 49 -2.36 -7.41 -7.77
CA LEU A 49 -2.32 -6.46 -6.65
C LEU A 49 -2.95 -7.04 -5.38
N ARG A 50 -2.45 -6.56 -4.24
CA ARG A 50 -3.20 -6.55 -2.97
C ARG A 50 -3.78 -5.16 -2.76
N VAL A 51 -5.07 -5.10 -2.43
CA VAL A 51 -5.81 -3.86 -2.24
C VAL A 51 -6.16 -3.70 -0.77
N TYR A 52 -5.70 -2.61 -0.16
CA TYR A 52 -5.99 -2.19 1.20
C TYR A 52 -7.02 -1.07 1.16
N LEU A 53 -8.14 -1.26 1.86
CA LEU A 53 -9.23 -0.29 1.91
C LEU A 53 -9.40 0.20 3.34
N PHE A 54 -9.33 1.52 3.53
CA PHE A 54 -9.74 2.16 4.76
C PHE A 54 -11.22 2.52 4.63
N VAL A 55 -12.07 1.85 5.41
CA VAL A 55 -13.52 2.04 5.43
C VAL A 55 -13.90 2.81 6.68
N CYS A 56 -14.61 3.92 6.51
CA CYS A 56 -15.12 4.78 7.56
C CYS A 56 -16.56 5.15 7.23
N ASN A 57 -17.49 5.04 8.18
CA ASN A 57 -18.93 5.33 7.96
C ASN A 57 -19.51 4.62 6.73
N ASN A 58 -19.22 3.32 6.55
CA ASN A 58 -19.63 2.51 5.41
C ASN A 58 -19.16 3.03 4.03
N LYS A 59 -18.12 3.88 4.00
CA LYS A 59 -17.53 4.41 2.77
C LYS A 59 -16.04 4.14 2.71
N VAL A 60 -15.55 3.74 1.53
CA VAL A 60 -14.11 3.68 1.26
C VAL A 60 -13.57 5.10 1.26
N SER A 61 -12.80 5.44 2.29
CA SER A 61 -12.23 6.77 2.49
C SER A 61 -10.71 6.81 2.32
N GLY A 62 -10.09 5.66 2.07
CA GLY A 62 -8.72 5.55 1.64
C GLY A 62 -8.47 4.20 0.96
N MET A 63 -7.49 4.16 0.08
CA MET A 63 -7.09 2.97 -0.66
C MET A 63 -5.57 2.94 -0.80
N MET A 64 -4.98 1.75 -0.75
CA MET A 64 -3.60 1.52 -1.13
C MET A 64 -3.50 0.21 -1.90
N THR A 65 -2.75 0.20 -2.99
CA THR A 65 -2.44 -1.03 -3.74
C THR A 65 -0.98 -1.38 -3.58
N THR A 66 -0.71 -2.66 -3.41
CA THR A 66 0.65 -3.19 -3.30
C THR A 66 0.88 -4.34 -4.26
N GLU A 67 2.11 -4.46 -4.73
CA GLU A 67 2.59 -5.55 -5.57
C GLU A 67 3.85 -6.18 -4.98
N ARG A 68 4.18 -7.39 -5.44
CA ARG A 68 5.45 -8.03 -5.09
C ARG A 68 6.54 -7.44 -5.96
N LEU A 69 7.64 -7.00 -5.35
CA LEU A 69 8.82 -6.59 -6.11
C LEU A 69 9.89 -7.66 -6.11
N SER A 70 10.56 -7.79 -7.26
CA SER A 70 11.80 -8.55 -7.40
C SER A 70 13.02 -7.63 -7.47
N ASN A 71 12.84 -6.36 -7.84
CA ASN A 71 13.89 -5.36 -8.00
C ASN A 71 13.37 -3.94 -7.66
N ALA A 72 14.22 -3.05 -7.12
CA ALA A 72 13.89 -1.64 -6.85
C ALA A 72 15.15 -0.75 -6.76
N THR A 73 15.02 0.57 -6.85
CA THR A 73 16.15 1.54 -6.85
C THR A 73 16.01 2.59 -5.73
N ARG A 74 17.10 2.98 -5.06
CA ARG A 74 17.06 4.07 -4.07
C ARG A 74 17.00 5.44 -4.74
N VAL A 75 16.45 6.44 -4.03
CA VAL A 75 16.41 7.86 -4.47
C VAL A 75 17.75 8.39 -4.96
N ASN A 76 18.86 7.91 -4.38
CA ASN A 76 20.20 8.39 -4.70
C ASN A 76 20.81 7.72 -5.96
N GLY A 77 20.03 6.93 -6.69
CA GLY A 77 20.45 6.30 -7.95
C GLY A 77 21.30 5.03 -7.77
N GLU A 78 21.70 4.69 -6.54
CA GLU A 78 22.40 3.46 -6.25
C GLU A 78 21.45 2.26 -6.38
N LYS A 79 21.71 1.40 -7.38
CA LYS A 79 21.12 0.06 -7.44
C LYS A 79 21.71 -0.76 -6.30
N GLN A 80 20.89 -1.07 -5.30
CA GLN A 80 21.22 -2.08 -4.31
C GLN A 80 20.44 -3.36 -4.60
N ASN A 81 21.08 -4.51 -4.34
CA ASN A 81 20.39 -5.77 -4.12
C ASN A 81 19.62 -5.69 -2.79
N CYS A 82 18.65 -4.79 -2.71
CA CYS A 82 17.72 -4.71 -1.60
C CYS A 82 16.74 -5.87 -1.76
N SER A 83 16.57 -6.69 -0.72
CA SER A 83 15.49 -7.66 -0.61
C SER A 83 14.15 -6.93 -0.38
N VAL A 84 13.76 -6.05 -1.29
CA VAL A 84 12.46 -5.37 -1.28
C VAL A 84 11.41 -6.41 -1.59
N SER A 85 10.42 -6.53 -0.71
CA SER A 85 9.36 -7.53 -0.83
C SER A 85 8.05 -6.94 -1.30
N VAL A 86 7.85 -5.62 -1.13
CA VAL A 86 6.57 -4.95 -1.40
C VAL A 86 6.76 -3.60 -2.09
N GLY A 87 6.06 -3.39 -3.19
CA GLY A 87 5.91 -2.11 -3.88
C GLY A 87 4.55 -1.50 -3.59
N VAL A 88 4.51 -0.24 -3.17
CA VAL A 88 3.30 0.58 -3.06
C VAL A 88 3.08 1.29 -4.38
N SER A 89 2.10 0.81 -5.14
CA SER A 89 1.78 1.29 -6.49
C SER A 89 0.83 2.50 -6.44
N ARG A 90 -0.15 2.48 -5.53
CA ARG A 90 -1.05 3.61 -5.29
C ARG A 90 -1.29 3.76 -3.81
N ILE A 91 -1.38 5.01 -3.36
CA ILE A 91 -1.92 5.34 -2.04
C ILE A 91 -2.72 6.63 -2.13
N TRP A 92 -3.98 6.53 -1.73
CA TRP A 92 -4.92 7.63 -1.78
C TRP A 92 -5.74 7.69 -0.50
N VAL A 93 -6.02 8.91 -0.04
CA VAL A 93 -6.91 9.20 1.08
C VAL A 93 -7.81 10.35 0.71
N SER A 94 -9.10 10.21 1.03
CA SER A 94 -10.11 11.25 0.89
C SER A 94 -9.61 12.57 1.50
N PRO A 95 -9.75 13.71 0.79
CA PRO A 95 -9.25 15.00 1.27
C PRO A 95 -9.65 15.33 2.72
N THR A 96 -10.88 14.99 3.12
CA THR A 96 -11.42 15.27 4.47
C THR A 96 -10.78 14.45 5.60
N LEU A 97 -10.10 13.35 5.25
CA LEU A 97 -9.38 12.48 6.18
C LEU A 97 -7.85 12.54 6.03
N ARG A 98 -7.33 13.38 5.13
CA ARG A 98 -5.89 13.61 5.02
C ARG A 98 -5.37 14.21 6.33
N ARG A 99 -4.09 13.95 6.60
CA ARG A 99 -3.38 14.39 7.82
C ARG A 99 -3.94 13.87 9.16
N LYS A 100 -4.96 12.99 9.14
CA LYS A 100 -5.50 12.29 10.33
C LYS A 100 -4.89 10.90 10.56
N GLY A 101 -3.75 10.60 9.94
CA GLY A 101 -3.03 9.33 10.11
C GLY A 101 -3.50 8.15 9.25
N VAL A 102 -4.57 8.31 8.44
CA VAL A 102 -5.13 7.22 7.61
C VAL A 102 -4.09 6.59 6.68
N ALA A 103 -3.33 7.39 5.93
CA ALA A 103 -2.33 6.86 5.00
C ALA A 103 -1.22 6.07 5.72
N LEU A 104 -0.82 6.51 6.91
CA LEU A 104 0.18 5.82 7.72
C LEU A 104 -0.38 4.50 8.29
N ARG A 105 -1.67 4.46 8.62
CA ARG A 105 -2.36 3.22 9.02
C ARG A 105 -2.40 2.21 7.87
N LEU A 106 -2.73 2.66 6.66
CA LEU A 106 -2.66 1.80 5.46
C LEU A 106 -1.26 1.21 5.28
N LEU A 107 -0.20 2.03 5.34
CA LEU A 107 1.18 1.53 5.24
C LEU A 107 1.58 0.58 6.36
N ARG A 108 1.11 0.82 7.59
CA ARG A 108 1.34 -0.10 8.72
C ARG A 108 0.60 -1.43 8.55
N ALA A 109 -0.51 -1.46 7.80
CA ALA A 109 -1.19 -2.70 7.48
C ALA A 109 -0.34 -3.62 6.56
N ILE A 110 0.58 -3.06 5.77
CA ILE A 110 1.59 -3.85 5.02
C ILE A 110 2.43 -4.69 5.99
N ARG A 111 2.70 -4.17 7.19
CA ARG A 111 3.58 -4.82 8.15
C ARG A 111 2.92 -5.98 8.89
N LYS A 112 1.58 -6.10 8.82
CA LYS A 112 0.85 -7.20 9.46
C LYS A 112 1.02 -8.46 8.61
N CYS A 113 1.49 -9.53 9.25
CA CYS A 113 1.97 -10.75 8.61
C CYS A 113 0.86 -11.61 8.01
N ASN A 114 0.36 -11.25 6.83
CA ASN A 114 -0.29 -12.21 5.93
C ASN A 114 -0.10 -11.90 4.44
N HIS A 115 1.01 -11.23 4.13
CA HIS A 115 1.48 -11.10 2.77
C HIS A 115 2.03 -12.47 2.36
N GLN A 116 1.30 -13.24 1.54
CA GLN A 116 1.85 -14.45 0.87
C GLN A 116 2.94 -14.10 -0.17
N TYR A 117 3.74 -13.06 0.08
CA TYR A 117 4.88 -12.70 -0.74
C TYR A 117 6.16 -13.41 -0.27
N SER A 118 6.13 -14.09 0.89
CA SER A 118 7.20 -14.94 1.40
C SER A 118 6.67 -16.34 1.74
N VAL A 119 7.39 -17.37 1.28
CA VAL A 119 7.18 -18.80 1.59
C VAL A 119 7.55 -19.16 3.03
N GLN A 120 8.08 -18.21 3.82
CA GLN A 120 8.49 -18.37 5.22
C GLN A 120 7.78 -17.36 6.15
N CYS A 121 6.59 -16.88 5.78
CA CYS A 121 5.78 -16.02 6.64
C CYS A 121 5.23 -16.82 7.83
N THR A 122 5.91 -16.77 8.98
CA THR A 122 5.37 -17.19 10.28
C THR A 122 4.56 -16.03 10.89
N THR A 123 3.72 -16.31 11.89
CA THR A 123 2.83 -15.35 12.57
C THR A 123 3.53 -14.08 13.09
N ASP A 124 4.86 -14.10 13.25
CA ASP A 124 5.67 -13.00 13.78
C ASP A 124 6.46 -12.23 12.70
N CYS A 125 6.25 -12.51 11.41
CA CYS A 125 7.03 -11.90 10.33
C CYS A 125 6.52 -10.49 9.98
N THR A 126 7.17 -9.45 10.52
CA THR A 126 6.90 -8.07 10.12
C THR A 126 7.74 -7.64 8.92
N VAL A 127 7.11 -7.05 7.90
CA VAL A 127 7.85 -6.38 6.82
C VAL A 127 8.59 -5.17 7.42
N ASP A 128 9.91 -5.13 7.23
CA ASP A 128 10.73 -3.97 7.58
C ASP A 128 10.31 -2.79 6.68
N PRO A 129 10.03 -1.59 7.22
CA PRO A 129 9.72 -0.42 6.41
C PRO A 129 10.72 -0.17 5.27
N ARG A 130 12.00 -0.51 5.46
CA ARG A 130 13.08 -0.39 4.46
C ARG A 130 12.96 -1.38 3.29
N GLN A 131 12.07 -2.38 3.39
CA GLN A 131 11.73 -3.33 2.33
C GLN A 131 10.45 -2.94 1.57
N VAL A 132 9.95 -1.72 1.80
CA VAL A 132 8.83 -1.13 1.07
C VAL A 132 9.35 -0.07 0.10
N ALA A 133 9.00 -0.21 -1.18
CA ALA A 133 9.29 0.79 -2.19
C ALA A 133 8.01 1.50 -2.65
N PHE A 134 8.14 2.72 -3.17
CA PHE A 134 7.00 3.53 -3.64
C PHE A 134 7.17 3.85 -5.13
N SER A 135 6.15 3.56 -5.95
CA SER A 135 6.21 3.90 -7.37
C SER A 135 6.18 5.43 -7.54
N GLN A 136 7.24 6.01 -8.11
CA GLN A 136 7.38 7.44 -8.44
C GLN A 136 6.53 8.41 -7.58
N PRO A 137 6.88 8.63 -6.30
CA PRO A 137 6.00 9.31 -5.37
C PRO A 137 5.81 10.80 -5.70
N THR A 138 4.54 11.26 -5.63
CA THR A 138 4.20 12.69 -5.59
C THR A 138 4.85 13.39 -4.40
N SER A 139 4.89 14.73 -4.37
CA SER A 139 5.42 15.48 -3.21
C SER A 139 4.80 15.07 -1.86
N GLN A 140 3.48 14.84 -1.85
CA GLN A 140 2.77 14.31 -0.68
C GLN A 140 3.18 12.85 -0.37
N GLY A 141 3.35 12.03 -1.40
CA GLY A 141 3.83 10.65 -1.27
C GLY A 141 5.23 10.57 -0.66
N LYS A 142 6.15 11.46 -1.07
CA LYS A 142 7.51 11.56 -0.50
C LYS A 142 7.47 11.87 1.00
N SER A 143 6.67 12.87 1.38
CA SER A 143 6.48 13.26 2.78
C SER A 143 5.90 12.11 3.63
N LEU A 144 4.98 11.35 3.05
CA LEU A 144 4.40 10.17 3.69
C LEU A 144 5.44 9.04 3.84
N ALA A 145 6.24 8.76 2.80
CA ALA A 145 7.27 7.74 2.82
C ALA A 145 8.32 8.01 3.90
N ILE A 146 8.85 9.24 3.96
CA ILE A 146 9.79 9.68 5.00
C ILE A 146 9.21 9.45 6.39
N LYS A 147 7.95 9.87 6.61
CA LYS A 147 7.26 9.67 7.88
C LYS A 147 7.03 8.20 8.22
N PHE A 148 6.77 7.35 7.23
CA PHE A 148 6.55 5.92 7.44
C PHE A 148 7.82 5.18 7.81
N LEU A 149 8.94 5.53 7.19
CA LEU A 149 10.25 4.96 7.48
C LEU A 149 10.80 5.43 8.85
N ASP A 150 10.21 6.47 9.43
CA ASP A 150 10.71 7.18 10.61
C ASP A 150 12.21 7.51 10.46
N TYR A 151 12.57 7.89 9.23
CA TYR A 151 13.94 7.97 8.76
C TYR A 151 14.06 9.15 7.81
N ASN A 152 15.05 10.02 8.07
CA ASN A 152 15.35 11.19 7.25
C ASN A 152 16.26 10.89 6.05
N GLY A 153 16.60 9.62 5.81
CA GLY A 153 17.40 9.23 4.64
C GLY A 153 16.55 8.68 3.49
N ASP A 154 17.21 7.99 2.57
CA ASP A 154 16.63 7.64 1.28
C ASP A 154 15.50 6.61 1.40
N TYR A 155 14.37 6.88 0.75
CA TYR A 155 13.34 5.89 0.50
C TYR A 155 13.59 5.18 -0.84
N ILE A 156 12.98 4.02 -1.04
CA ILE A 156 13.13 3.22 -2.26
C ILE A 156 11.99 3.56 -3.22
N PHE A 157 12.31 3.73 -4.50
CA PHE A 157 11.34 3.84 -5.57
C PHE A 157 11.52 2.72 -6.60
N TYR A 158 10.47 2.47 -7.37
CA TYR A 158 10.48 1.53 -8.49
C TYR A 158 9.63 2.06 -9.65
#